data_AF-A0ABD3SFP3-F1
#
_entry.id   AF-A0ABD3SFP3-F1
#
_cell.length_a   1.000
_cell.length_b   1.000
_cell.length_c   1.000
_cell.angle_alpha   90.00
_cell.angle_beta   90.00
_cell.angle_gamma   90.00
#
_symmetry.space_group_name_H-M   'P 1'
#
loop_
_entity.id
_entity.type
_entity.pdbx_description
1 polymer ?
#
loop_
_entity_poly.entity_id
_entity_poly.type
_entity_poly.pdbx_seq_one_letter_code
_entity_poly.pdbx_strand_id
1 'polypeptide(L)'
;MVSTSKPGGIGAIGSAASRLFHPSDKVHEKYPKDAKLHCINVEITGEGLRRIKNEAKMCYLVSIPEVEGECYIAKKCFRVEQGPDTPFESERAPLRRDIPHPLPHGEDRTALFNVVRNVGNGLADEVLELRAQGLEVDDDNEPLDEGAGAPPPLEYNGPHNFTVPTHCPRRERNMIDERGKWVYHHWDEIASMTEFELFQMAFPEDFMKDVIIPRTNDNLGSPLMLGEFYKWLGCNFLWRASRGFRTGSVVERDGYEDRFHEVRKMIDEFNNHYAHLYHPSWLNCLDESMSSWLNKFCPGFMCVPRKPQPFGNEYHSIADGDDSKSIMWHVKLVEGKDRPKKAGGQWVFLTEFPRYGKTTTTMLEMMKPIHGKGKVVVGDSGFCVREGVVECHKRGVWFQAYVKKRGTGRAECRGLPSICTLMTWSWGIIDGSWKSFKYMEPFGRYTRAKHWVDDVNNRRHDPIGLEEVWGTKWWAMRQFTFLCSVPEVNAVQSRARGKNKVAEPQLHFRRELARQMIENTLDDPPTPEVAPVQRQLRTNADHALKKRAAFEGEWDLDRRKFKKVTTNYIRLKCRECASDGA
;
A
#
# COMPACT_ATOMS: atom_id res chain seq x y z
N MET A 1 -6.29 -34.37 -0.17
CA MET A 1 -6.47 -34.55 -1.63
C MET A 1 -7.46 -33.50 -2.09
N VAL A 2 -6.98 -32.47 -2.80
CA VAL A 2 -7.85 -31.41 -3.34
C VAL A 2 -8.55 -31.99 -4.57
N SER A 3 -9.87 -32.19 -4.50
CA SER A 3 -10.64 -32.68 -5.64
C SER A 3 -11.05 -31.50 -6.51
N THR A 4 -10.35 -31.30 -7.62
CA THR A 4 -10.78 -30.41 -8.71
C THR A 4 -11.92 -31.06 -9.48
N SER A 5 -13.02 -30.33 -9.74
CA SER A 5 -14.09 -30.79 -10.65
C SER A 5 -13.50 -31.08 -12.03
N LYS A 6 -13.90 -32.21 -12.64
CA LYS A 6 -13.49 -32.54 -14.01
C LYS A 6 -14.26 -31.69 -15.04
N PRO A 7 -13.82 -31.61 -16.31
CA PRO A 7 -14.57 -30.95 -17.37
C PRO A 7 -15.93 -31.62 -17.62
N GLY A 8 -16.95 -30.83 -17.97
CA GLY A 8 -18.26 -31.35 -18.37
C GLY A 8 -18.33 -31.83 -19.83
N GLY A 9 -19.22 -32.78 -20.11
CA GLY A 9 -19.52 -33.29 -21.45
C GLY A 9 -20.58 -34.38 -21.38
N ILE A 10 -21.09 -34.81 -22.52
CA ILE A 10 -22.12 -35.86 -22.60
C ILE A 10 -21.58 -37.15 -21.96
N GLY A 11 -22.36 -37.76 -21.07
CA GLY A 11 -22.00 -38.97 -20.31
C GLY A 11 -21.20 -38.71 -19.03
N ALA A 12 -20.87 -37.46 -18.71
CA ALA A 12 -20.19 -37.12 -17.45
C ALA A 12 -21.15 -37.25 -16.25
N ILE A 13 -20.66 -37.74 -15.11
CA ILE A 13 -21.45 -37.97 -13.90
C ILE A 13 -20.98 -37.03 -12.79
N GLY A 14 -21.94 -36.43 -12.08
CA GLY A 14 -21.66 -35.47 -11.04
C GLY A 14 -22.75 -35.34 -9.97
N SER A 15 -22.57 -34.32 -9.14
CA SER A 15 -23.45 -34.01 -8.02
C SER A 15 -23.65 -32.51 -7.82
N ALA A 16 -24.81 -32.13 -7.28
CA ALA A 16 -25.12 -30.76 -6.86
C ALA A 16 -26.28 -30.73 -5.85
N ALA A 17 -26.47 -29.60 -5.16
CA ALA A 17 -27.61 -29.42 -4.26
C ALA A 17 -28.94 -29.44 -5.04
N SER A 18 -29.93 -30.20 -4.56
CA SER A 18 -31.21 -30.44 -5.26
C SER A 18 -31.95 -29.15 -5.65
N ARG A 19 -31.90 -28.14 -4.78
CA ARG A 19 -32.51 -26.81 -4.99
C ARG A 19 -31.95 -26.00 -6.17
N LEU A 20 -30.84 -26.43 -6.78
CA LEU A 20 -30.17 -25.72 -7.87
C LEU A 20 -30.57 -26.25 -9.25
N PHE A 21 -31.31 -27.36 -9.31
CA PHE A 21 -31.81 -27.93 -10.56
C PHE A 21 -33.15 -27.30 -10.97
N HIS A 22 -33.37 -27.25 -12.27
CA HIS A 22 -34.58 -26.72 -12.90
C HIS A 22 -35.13 -27.71 -13.95
N PRO A 23 -36.46 -27.76 -14.17
CA PRO A 23 -37.52 -27.07 -13.43
C PRO A 23 -37.61 -27.57 -11.98
N SER A 24 -37.64 -26.64 -11.02
CA SER A 24 -37.48 -26.98 -9.60
C SER A 24 -38.65 -27.79 -9.06
N ASP A 25 -39.85 -27.63 -9.64
CA ASP A 25 -41.06 -28.33 -9.21
C ASP A 25 -40.93 -29.86 -9.41
N LYS A 26 -40.32 -30.29 -10.51
CA LYS A 26 -40.07 -31.72 -10.81
C LYS A 26 -39.05 -32.35 -9.86
N VAL A 27 -38.02 -31.59 -9.50
CA VAL A 27 -36.97 -32.07 -8.61
C VAL A 27 -37.47 -32.12 -7.16
N HIS A 28 -38.33 -31.18 -6.77
CA HIS A 28 -38.90 -31.10 -5.42
C HIS A 28 -39.97 -32.15 -5.12
N GLU A 29 -40.58 -32.77 -6.14
CA GLU A 29 -41.47 -33.92 -5.96
C GLU A 29 -40.74 -35.11 -5.29
N LYS A 30 -39.43 -35.21 -5.53
CA LYS A 30 -38.58 -36.28 -5.01
C LYS A 30 -37.58 -35.86 -3.94
N TYR A 31 -37.11 -34.61 -4.00
CA TYR A 31 -36.14 -34.04 -3.07
C TYR A 31 -36.75 -32.84 -2.33
N PRO A 32 -37.32 -33.04 -1.12
CA PRO A 32 -38.00 -31.98 -0.38
C PRO A 32 -37.11 -30.76 -0.13
N LYS A 33 -37.73 -29.58 -0.23
CA LYS A 33 -37.08 -28.26 -0.25
C LYS A 33 -36.23 -27.95 1.00
N ASP A 34 -36.57 -28.55 2.14
CA ASP A 34 -36.00 -28.21 3.47
C ASP A 34 -34.81 -29.10 3.89
N ALA A 35 -34.50 -30.16 3.14
CA ALA A 35 -33.60 -31.20 3.60
C ALA A 35 -32.10 -31.00 3.27
N LYS A 36 -31.69 -29.88 2.66
CA LYS A 36 -30.31 -29.63 2.19
C LYS A 36 -29.71 -30.83 1.42
N LEU A 37 -30.53 -31.58 0.68
CA LEU A 37 -30.12 -32.81 0.00
C LEU A 37 -29.31 -32.52 -1.27
N HIS A 38 -28.38 -33.41 -1.58
CA HIS A 38 -27.64 -33.42 -2.84
C HIS A 38 -28.22 -34.47 -3.78
N CYS A 39 -28.40 -34.11 -5.05
CA CYS A 39 -28.59 -35.08 -6.12
C CYS A 39 -27.20 -35.62 -6.50
N ILE A 40 -27.03 -36.94 -6.42
CA ILE A 40 -25.81 -37.68 -6.77
C ILE A 40 -26.09 -38.57 -7.98
N ASN A 41 -25.04 -39.03 -8.67
CA ASN A 41 -25.15 -39.83 -9.89
C ASN A 41 -25.97 -39.15 -11.00
N VAL A 42 -25.87 -37.83 -11.10
CA VAL A 42 -26.55 -37.05 -12.14
C VAL A 42 -25.71 -37.07 -13.41
N GLU A 43 -26.30 -37.49 -14.51
CA GLU A 43 -25.62 -37.62 -15.81
C GLU A 43 -25.85 -36.38 -16.68
N ILE A 44 -24.78 -35.86 -17.29
CA ILE A 44 -24.86 -34.76 -18.26
C ILE A 44 -25.28 -35.33 -19.62
N THR A 45 -26.39 -34.84 -20.15
CA THR A 45 -26.93 -35.25 -21.45
C THR A 45 -26.70 -34.21 -22.55
N GLY A 46 -26.33 -32.97 -22.19
CA GLY A 46 -26.08 -31.90 -23.16
C GLY A 46 -25.68 -30.58 -22.50
N GLU A 47 -25.54 -29.53 -23.30
CA GLU A 47 -25.38 -28.16 -22.82
C GLU A 47 -26.22 -27.17 -23.62
N GLY A 48 -26.63 -26.08 -22.98
CA GLY A 48 -27.36 -25.03 -23.67
C GLY A 48 -27.67 -23.83 -22.80
N LEU A 49 -28.04 -22.72 -23.46
CA LEU A 49 -28.56 -21.54 -22.79
C LEU A 49 -29.96 -21.85 -22.25
N ARG A 50 -30.12 -21.74 -20.93
CA ARG A 50 -31.40 -21.89 -20.23
C ARG A 50 -31.65 -20.67 -19.35
N ARG A 51 -32.92 -20.32 -19.18
CA ARG A 51 -33.32 -19.18 -18.34
C ARG A 51 -33.47 -19.65 -16.90
N ILE A 52 -32.64 -19.11 -16.01
CA ILE A 52 -32.74 -19.33 -14.56
C ILE A 52 -33.14 -18.00 -13.93
N LYS A 53 -34.34 -17.94 -13.33
CA LYS A 53 -34.98 -16.70 -12.88
C LYS A 53 -35.12 -15.68 -14.03
N ASN A 54 -34.44 -14.54 -13.95
CA ASN A 54 -34.49 -13.45 -14.93
C ASN A 54 -33.27 -13.39 -15.85
N GLU A 55 -32.40 -14.39 -15.84
CA GLU A 55 -31.11 -14.36 -16.54
C GLU A 55 -30.92 -15.63 -17.38
N ALA A 56 -30.43 -15.48 -18.61
CA ALA A 56 -30.03 -16.61 -19.46
C ALA A 56 -28.62 -17.04 -19.09
N LYS A 57 -28.44 -18.32 -18.73
CA LYS A 57 -27.16 -18.88 -18.30
C LYS A 57 -26.82 -20.11 -19.12
N MET A 58 -25.54 -20.30 -19.38
CA MET A 58 -25.05 -21.56 -19.94
C MET A 58 -25.18 -22.65 -18.86
N CYS A 59 -25.91 -23.70 -19.20
CA CYS A 59 -26.28 -24.78 -18.28
C CYS A 59 -25.89 -26.14 -18.86
N TYR A 60 -25.63 -27.11 -17.98
CA TYR A 60 -25.69 -28.51 -18.35
C TYR A 60 -27.15 -28.95 -18.39
N LEU A 61 -27.51 -29.68 -19.44
CA LEU A 61 -28.72 -30.50 -19.49
C LEU A 61 -28.36 -31.83 -18.86
N VAL A 62 -29.21 -32.30 -17.95
CA VAL A 62 -28.90 -33.44 -17.09
C VAL A 62 -30.09 -34.38 -16.94
N SER A 63 -29.77 -35.67 -16.79
CA SER A 63 -30.67 -36.71 -16.34
C SER A 63 -30.39 -36.96 -14.86
N ILE A 64 -31.38 -36.69 -14.01
CA ILE A 64 -31.30 -37.00 -12.58
C ILE A 64 -31.94 -38.39 -12.43
N PRO A 65 -31.27 -39.35 -11.77
CA PRO A 65 -31.86 -40.64 -11.52
C PRO A 65 -33.25 -40.46 -10.93
N GLU A 66 -34.21 -41.23 -11.44
CA GLU A 66 -35.48 -41.40 -10.75
C GLU A 66 -36.37 -40.11 -10.76
N VAL A 67 -36.04 -39.12 -11.59
CA VAL A 67 -36.84 -37.90 -11.91
C VAL A 67 -37.18 -37.90 -13.41
N GLU A 68 -38.46 -37.78 -13.76
CA GLU A 68 -38.88 -37.83 -15.18
C GLU A 68 -38.72 -36.50 -15.94
N GLY A 69 -37.92 -36.55 -17.01
CA GLY A 69 -37.73 -35.48 -17.99
C GLY A 69 -36.41 -34.73 -17.84
N GLU A 70 -36.06 -33.95 -18.87
CA GLU A 70 -34.80 -33.17 -18.91
C GLU A 70 -34.78 -32.10 -17.82
N CYS A 71 -33.75 -32.15 -16.98
CA CYS A 71 -33.43 -31.13 -15.99
C CYS A 71 -32.21 -30.33 -16.46
N TYR A 72 -31.98 -29.15 -15.88
CA TYR A 72 -30.80 -28.34 -16.18
C TYR A 72 -30.29 -27.59 -14.95
N ILE A 73 -28.99 -27.31 -14.96
CA ILE A 73 -28.27 -26.63 -13.89
C ILE A 73 -27.17 -25.73 -14.46
N ALA A 74 -26.96 -24.56 -13.87
CA ALA A 74 -25.85 -23.68 -14.25
C ALA A 74 -24.51 -24.40 -14.06
N LYS A 75 -23.62 -24.36 -15.06
CA LYS A 75 -22.38 -25.15 -15.07
C LYS A 75 -21.53 -25.02 -13.80
N LYS A 76 -21.36 -23.78 -13.32
CA LYS A 76 -20.61 -23.45 -12.09
C LYS A 76 -21.19 -24.04 -10.80
N CYS A 77 -22.42 -24.54 -10.82
CA CYS A 77 -23.13 -25.09 -9.68
C CYS A 77 -23.14 -26.63 -9.68
N PHE A 78 -22.50 -27.26 -10.66
CA PHE A 78 -22.46 -28.71 -10.82
C PHE A 78 -21.04 -29.21 -10.71
N ARG A 79 -20.81 -30.21 -9.84
CA ARG A 79 -19.48 -30.82 -9.65
C ARG A 79 -19.41 -32.10 -10.46
N VAL A 80 -18.49 -32.16 -11.41
CA VAL A 80 -18.24 -33.35 -12.23
C VAL A 80 -17.23 -34.25 -11.52
N GLU A 81 -17.65 -35.47 -11.20
CA GLU A 81 -16.87 -36.47 -10.49
C GLU A 81 -16.26 -37.49 -11.47
N GLN A 82 -17.02 -37.87 -12.49
CA GLN A 82 -16.57 -38.67 -13.63
C GLN A 82 -16.70 -37.84 -14.90
N GLY A 83 -15.57 -37.60 -15.58
CA GLY A 83 -15.53 -36.79 -16.79
C GLY A 83 -16.03 -37.57 -18.02
N PRO A 84 -16.37 -36.86 -19.10
CA PRO A 84 -16.81 -37.45 -20.36
C PRO A 84 -15.62 -37.96 -21.20
N ASP A 85 -15.89 -38.81 -22.19
CA ASP A 85 -14.90 -39.16 -23.22
C ASP A 85 -14.53 -37.96 -24.09
N THR A 86 -15.51 -37.08 -24.36
CA THR A 86 -15.33 -35.84 -25.13
C THR A 86 -15.95 -34.66 -24.36
N PRO A 87 -15.13 -33.77 -23.75
CA PRO A 87 -15.61 -32.56 -23.10
C PRO A 87 -16.24 -31.58 -24.09
N PHE A 88 -17.18 -30.76 -23.61
CA PHE A 88 -17.76 -29.68 -24.43
C PHE A 88 -16.71 -28.63 -24.83
N GLU A 89 -16.87 -28.01 -26.00
CA GLU A 89 -15.96 -26.94 -26.46
C GLU A 89 -15.93 -25.75 -25.51
N SER A 90 -17.06 -25.44 -24.87
CA SER A 90 -17.16 -24.35 -23.89
C SER A 90 -16.41 -24.63 -22.58
N GLU A 91 -15.91 -25.86 -22.36
CA GLU A 91 -15.00 -26.22 -21.26
C GLU A 91 -13.52 -26.03 -21.64
N ARG A 92 -13.20 -25.73 -22.91
CA ARG A 92 -11.84 -25.41 -23.33
C ARG A 92 -11.52 -23.98 -22.90
N ALA A 93 -10.49 -23.82 -22.07
CA ALA A 93 -10.00 -22.49 -21.69
C ALA A 93 -9.61 -21.67 -22.93
N PRO A 94 -9.90 -20.36 -23.00
CA PRO A 94 -9.50 -19.54 -24.13
C PRO A 94 -7.97 -19.49 -24.22
N LEU A 95 -7.45 -19.75 -25.42
CA LEU A 95 -6.03 -19.65 -25.76
C LEU A 95 -5.52 -18.26 -25.37
N ARG A 96 -4.65 -18.21 -24.36
CA ARG A 96 -3.83 -17.02 -24.09
C ARG A 96 -2.99 -16.75 -25.34
N ARG A 97 -2.89 -15.48 -25.74
CA ARG A 97 -1.93 -15.06 -26.78
C ARG A 97 -0.53 -15.28 -26.22
N ASP A 98 0.18 -16.26 -26.74
CA ASP A 98 1.55 -16.59 -26.36
C ASP A 98 2.50 -15.49 -26.84
N ILE A 99 3.21 -14.85 -25.90
CA ILE A 99 4.47 -14.16 -26.18
C ILE A 99 5.53 -15.27 -26.22
N PRO A 100 6.30 -15.45 -27.32
CA PRO A 100 7.24 -16.57 -27.42
C PRO A 100 8.32 -16.48 -26.34
N HIS A 101 8.44 -17.53 -25.53
CA HIS A 101 9.63 -17.79 -24.71
C HIS A 101 10.54 -18.75 -25.48
N PRO A 102 11.84 -18.48 -25.63
CA PRO A 102 12.80 -19.49 -26.01
C PRO A 102 13.04 -20.43 -24.81
N LEU A 103 12.75 -21.72 -24.99
CA LEU A 103 13.32 -22.82 -24.21
C LEU A 103 14.67 -23.21 -24.85
N PRO A 104 15.68 -23.66 -24.07
CA PRO A 104 15.72 -25.03 -23.53
C PRO A 104 16.28 -25.07 -22.08
N HIS A 105 16.27 -26.13 -21.28
CA HIS A 105 15.74 -27.50 -21.31
C HIS A 105 15.47 -27.86 -19.83
N GLY A 106 14.69 -28.92 -19.60
CA GLY A 106 14.10 -29.23 -18.30
C GLY A 106 15.05 -29.46 -17.13
N GLU A 107 14.68 -28.85 -16.00
CA GLU A 107 14.80 -29.45 -14.67
C GLU A 107 13.50 -29.16 -13.90
N ASP A 108 13.13 -30.13 -13.08
CA ASP A 108 11.90 -30.23 -12.29
C ASP A 108 11.57 -28.94 -11.52
N ARG A 109 10.52 -28.22 -11.96
CA ARG A 109 10.12 -26.90 -11.41
C ARG A 109 9.38 -26.99 -10.07
N THR A 110 9.27 -28.17 -9.46
CA THR A 110 8.60 -28.32 -8.16
C THR A 110 9.49 -27.99 -6.94
N ALA A 111 10.81 -27.91 -7.10
CA ALA A 111 11.74 -27.60 -6.01
C ALA A 111 11.91 -26.09 -5.69
N LEU A 112 11.34 -25.19 -6.49
CA LEU A 112 11.55 -23.73 -6.40
C LEU A 112 10.45 -22.95 -5.66
N PHE A 113 9.36 -23.59 -5.24
CA PHE A 113 8.31 -22.93 -4.45
C PHE A 113 8.56 -23.12 -2.95
N ASN A 114 9.20 -22.14 -2.34
CA ASN A 114 9.56 -22.13 -0.92
C ASN A 114 8.42 -21.70 0.02
N VAL A 115 7.14 -21.85 -0.33
CA VAL A 115 6.01 -21.82 0.61
C VAL A 115 5.04 -22.90 0.15
N VAL A 116 4.63 -23.82 1.03
CA VAL A 116 3.53 -24.74 0.70
C VAL A 116 2.27 -23.89 0.66
N ARG A 117 1.86 -23.52 -0.54
CA ARG A 117 0.58 -22.88 -0.80
C ARG A 117 -0.51 -23.75 -0.18
N ASN A 118 -1.29 -23.19 0.72
CA ASN A 118 -2.36 -23.90 1.45
C ASN A 118 -3.74 -23.25 1.27
N VAL A 119 -3.83 -22.36 0.28
CA VAL A 119 -5.05 -21.72 -0.24
C VAL A 119 -5.13 -21.96 -1.76
N GLY A 120 -6.31 -22.32 -2.28
CA GLY A 120 -6.60 -22.70 -3.66
C GLY A 120 -6.75 -21.52 -4.64
N ASN A 121 -7.19 -21.81 -5.87
CA ASN A 121 -7.50 -20.81 -6.92
C ASN A 121 -9.02 -20.48 -6.98
N GLY A 122 -9.86 -21.11 -6.15
CA GLY A 122 -11.32 -21.10 -6.29
C GLY A 122 -12.00 -20.27 -5.19
N LEU A 123 -12.27 -19.00 -5.47
CA LEU A 123 -12.64 -17.97 -4.50
C LEU A 123 -13.93 -18.25 -3.66
N ALA A 124 -14.95 -18.88 -4.22
CA ALA A 124 -16.27 -18.97 -3.56
C ALA A 124 -16.38 -20.10 -2.52
N ASP A 125 -16.00 -21.32 -2.90
CA ASP A 125 -15.99 -22.47 -1.97
C ASP A 125 -14.90 -22.30 -0.91
N GLU A 126 -13.79 -21.65 -1.28
CA GLU A 126 -12.69 -21.34 -0.37
C GLU A 126 -13.06 -20.27 0.66
N VAL A 127 -13.79 -19.22 0.30
CA VAL A 127 -14.28 -18.24 1.29
C VAL A 127 -15.14 -18.90 2.35
N LEU A 128 -15.99 -19.86 1.98
CA LEU A 128 -16.80 -20.63 2.93
C LEU A 128 -15.93 -21.53 3.82
N GLU A 129 -14.93 -22.21 3.26
CA GLU A 129 -13.97 -23.02 4.03
C GLU A 129 -13.11 -22.17 4.98
N LEU A 130 -12.65 -21.00 4.54
CA LEU A 130 -11.87 -20.06 5.35
C LEU A 130 -12.72 -19.53 6.51
N ARG A 131 -13.97 -19.17 6.26
CA ARG A 131 -14.94 -18.79 7.32
C ARG A 131 -15.20 -19.93 8.29
N ALA A 132 -15.37 -21.16 7.80
CA ALA A 132 -15.55 -22.35 8.65
C ALA A 132 -14.31 -22.63 9.52
N GLN A 133 -13.11 -22.27 9.04
CA GLN A 133 -11.86 -22.30 9.79
C GLN A 133 -11.66 -21.08 10.71
N GLY A 134 -12.65 -20.18 10.78
CA GLY A 134 -12.61 -18.96 11.58
C GLY A 134 -11.61 -17.93 11.08
N LEU A 135 -11.23 -17.93 9.81
CA LEU A 135 -10.39 -16.89 9.20
C LEU A 135 -11.25 -15.69 8.79
N GLU A 136 -10.69 -14.49 8.95
CA GLU A 136 -11.39 -13.23 8.65
C GLU A 136 -11.50 -13.08 7.13
N VAL A 137 -12.72 -12.84 6.66
CA VAL A 137 -13.02 -12.56 5.26
C VAL A 137 -13.66 -11.19 5.22
N ASP A 138 -12.97 -10.23 4.63
CA ASP A 138 -13.53 -8.91 4.38
C ASP A 138 -14.23 -8.93 3.01
N ASP A 139 -15.54 -9.12 3.05
CA ASP A 139 -16.41 -8.95 1.90
C ASP A 139 -17.32 -7.73 2.17
N ASP A 140 -16.92 -6.60 1.58
CA ASP A 140 -17.59 -5.31 1.65
C ASP A 140 -19.03 -5.31 1.10
N ASN A 141 -19.56 -6.44 0.59
CA ASN A 141 -20.99 -6.63 0.27
C ASN A 141 -21.82 -7.30 1.37
N GLU A 142 -21.23 -7.82 2.44
CA GLU A 142 -22.02 -8.39 3.52
C GLU A 142 -22.89 -7.30 4.19
N PRO A 143 -24.14 -7.60 4.54
CA PRO A 143 -24.90 -6.73 5.41
C PRO A 143 -24.11 -6.58 6.73
N LEU A 144 -23.96 -5.34 7.22
CA LEU A 144 -23.35 -5.07 8.52
C LEU A 144 -24.02 -5.94 9.59
N ASP A 145 -23.20 -6.61 10.41
CA ASP A 145 -23.65 -7.46 11.52
C ASP A 145 -24.65 -6.71 12.41
N GLU A 146 -25.88 -7.23 12.50
CA GLU A 146 -26.97 -6.69 13.32
C GLU A 146 -26.83 -7.09 14.81
N GLY A 147 -25.78 -7.83 15.19
CA GLY A 147 -25.62 -8.48 16.50
C GLY A 147 -25.11 -7.61 17.66
N ALA A 148 -24.61 -6.40 17.41
CA ALA A 148 -24.41 -5.43 18.49
C ALA A 148 -25.72 -4.69 18.68
N GLY A 149 -26.44 -4.99 19.78
CA GLY A 149 -27.66 -4.27 20.15
C GLY A 149 -27.48 -2.78 19.90
N ALA A 150 -28.42 -2.17 19.18
CA ALA A 150 -28.31 -0.79 18.75
C ALA A 150 -27.80 0.05 19.93
N PRO A 151 -26.70 0.82 19.77
CA PRO A 151 -26.30 1.72 20.82
C PRO A 151 -27.55 2.54 21.20
N PRO A 152 -27.82 2.74 22.50
CA PRO A 152 -28.98 3.51 22.91
C PRO A 152 -28.99 4.80 22.10
N PRO A 153 -30.15 5.21 21.55
CA PRO A 153 -30.23 6.44 20.79
C PRO A 153 -29.55 7.52 21.62
N LEU A 154 -28.49 8.11 21.09
CA LEU A 154 -27.94 9.32 21.69
C LEU A 154 -29.09 10.32 21.66
N GLU A 155 -29.71 10.56 22.82
CA GLU A 155 -30.80 11.52 22.98
C GLU A 155 -30.26 12.91 22.64
N TYR A 156 -30.37 13.28 21.37
CA TYR A 156 -30.14 14.62 20.89
C TYR A 156 -31.50 15.25 20.60
N ASN A 157 -32.07 15.90 21.62
CA ASN A 157 -33.38 16.56 21.58
C ASN A 157 -33.34 17.96 20.93
N GLY A 158 -32.51 18.17 19.91
CA GLY A 158 -32.40 19.43 19.18
C GLY A 158 -33.00 19.35 17.78
N PRO A 159 -33.68 20.39 17.28
CA PRO A 159 -34.19 20.41 15.90
C PRO A 159 -33.04 20.23 14.90
N HIS A 160 -33.19 19.28 13.97
CA HIS A 160 -32.25 19.07 12.86
C HIS A 160 -32.38 20.20 11.84
N ASN A 161 -31.73 21.34 12.10
CA ASN A 161 -31.55 22.36 11.07
C ASN A 161 -30.45 21.89 10.10
N PHE A 162 -30.86 21.28 8.99
CA PHE A 162 -29.99 21.12 7.82
C PHE A 162 -29.68 22.51 7.28
N THR A 163 -28.58 23.08 7.74
CA THR A 163 -28.01 24.27 7.12
C THR A 163 -27.25 23.81 5.89
N VAL A 164 -27.73 24.23 4.71
CA VAL A 164 -26.97 24.15 3.47
C VAL A 164 -25.90 25.22 3.57
N PRO A 165 -24.61 24.88 3.71
CA PRO A 165 -23.55 25.86 3.73
C PRO A 165 -23.49 26.53 2.36
N THR A 166 -23.65 27.84 2.32
CA THR A 166 -23.44 28.65 1.11
C THR A 166 -21.96 28.84 0.82
N HIS A 167 -21.10 28.61 1.81
CA HIS A 167 -19.64 28.68 1.72
C HIS A 167 -19.00 27.42 2.31
N CYS A 168 -17.74 27.17 1.94
CA CYS A 168 -17.01 25.98 2.38
C CYS A 168 -16.62 26.15 3.85
N PRO A 169 -16.98 25.23 4.77
CA PRO A 169 -16.65 25.37 6.20
C PRO A 169 -15.15 25.49 6.48
N ARG A 170 -14.29 24.99 5.58
CA ARG A 170 -12.84 25.20 5.64
C ARG A 170 -12.45 26.63 5.29
N ARG A 171 -13.02 27.18 4.21
CA ARG A 171 -12.72 28.54 3.74
C ARG A 171 -13.24 29.60 4.69
N GLU A 172 -14.39 29.37 5.33
CA GLU A 172 -14.91 30.22 6.41
C GLU A 172 -13.93 30.30 7.60
N ARG A 173 -13.13 29.26 7.80
CA ARG A 173 -12.07 29.19 8.83
C ARG A 173 -10.69 29.59 8.29
N ASN A 174 -10.63 30.27 7.14
CA ASN A 174 -9.40 30.68 6.46
C ASN A 174 -8.39 29.54 6.22
N MET A 175 -8.87 28.31 6.07
CA MET A 175 -8.02 27.18 5.76
C MET A 175 -7.65 27.17 4.29
N ILE A 176 -6.35 27.10 4.02
CA ILE A 176 -5.79 27.11 2.67
C ILE A 176 -5.58 25.67 2.14
N ASP A 177 -5.63 25.55 0.81
CA ASP A 177 -5.44 24.28 0.11
C ASP A 177 -3.93 24.04 -0.13
N GLU A 178 -3.20 23.81 0.96
CA GLU A 178 -1.76 23.56 0.95
C GLU A 178 -1.39 22.30 0.18
N ARG A 179 -0.36 22.39 -0.66
CA ARG A 179 0.27 21.23 -1.29
C ARG A 179 1.14 20.46 -0.29
N GLY A 180 1.29 19.16 -0.53
CA GLY A 180 2.20 18.32 0.23
C GLY A 180 3.65 18.77 0.05
N LYS A 181 4.50 18.50 1.04
CA LYS A 181 5.94 18.83 1.02
C LYS A 181 6.74 17.96 1.97
N TRP A 182 7.99 17.71 1.61
CA TRP A 182 9.00 17.19 2.54
C TRP A 182 9.51 18.32 3.44
N VAL A 183 9.88 17.98 4.68
CA VAL A 183 10.25 18.98 5.70
C VAL A 183 11.60 19.62 5.41
N TYR A 184 12.58 18.81 5.01
CA TYR A 184 13.98 19.23 4.86
C TYR A 184 14.45 19.31 3.41
N HIS A 185 13.58 18.99 2.44
CA HIS A 185 13.94 18.98 1.02
C HIS A 185 12.94 19.80 0.20
N HIS A 186 13.48 20.69 -0.63
CA HIS A 186 12.67 21.47 -1.57
C HIS A 186 12.37 20.65 -2.82
N TRP A 187 11.24 20.95 -3.48
CA TRP A 187 10.84 20.25 -4.69
C TRP A 187 11.87 20.33 -5.84
N ASP A 188 12.60 21.43 -5.96
CA ASP A 188 13.67 21.60 -6.96
C ASP A 188 14.89 20.72 -6.67
N GLU A 189 15.23 20.52 -5.40
CA GLU A 189 16.28 19.61 -4.95
C GLU A 189 15.89 18.16 -5.23
N ILE A 190 14.68 17.76 -4.81
CA ILE A 190 14.08 16.44 -5.06
C ILE A 190 14.03 16.14 -6.56
N ALA A 191 13.82 17.15 -7.41
CA ALA A 191 13.82 16.97 -8.86
C ALA A 191 15.19 16.53 -9.40
N SER A 192 16.28 16.88 -8.72
CA SER A 192 17.66 16.59 -9.12
C SER A 192 18.27 15.37 -8.43
N MET A 193 17.66 14.88 -7.34
CA MET A 193 18.14 13.71 -6.61
C MET A 193 18.18 12.44 -7.49
N THR A 194 19.19 11.62 -7.21
CA THR A 194 19.33 10.26 -7.72
C THR A 194 18.23 9.36 -7.15
N GLU A 195 18.02 8.21 -7.78
CA GLU A 195 17.08 7.19 -7.33
C GLU A 195 17.36 6.76 -5.89
N PHE A 196 18.65 6.59 -5.55
CA PHE A 196 19.07 6.16 -4.24
C PHE A 196 18.85 7.22 -3.17
N GLU A 197 19.19 8.49 -3.43
CA GLU A 197 18.91 9.60 -2.51
C GLU A 197 17.39 9.76 -2.26
N LEU A 198 16.57 9.64 -3.31
CA LEU A 198 15.11 9.69 -3.18
C LEU A 198 14.57 8.54 -2.34
N PHE A 199 15.13 7.35 -2.50
CA PHE A 199 14.75 6.20 -1.68
C PHE A 199 15.15 6.41 -0.22
N GLN A 200 16.38 6.87 0.05
CA GLN A 200 16.85 7.18 1.41
C GLN A 200 15.98 8.26 2.08
N MET A 201 15.57 9.29 1.33
CA MET A 201 14.62 10.30 1.82
C MET A 201 13.26 9.70 2.23
N ALA A 202 12.76 8.72 1.47
CA ALA A 202 11.44 8.13 1.69
C ALA A 202 11.44 6.91 2.63
N PHE A 203 12.60 6.32 2.91
CA PHE A 203 12.75 5.08 3.66
C PHE A 203 13.28 5.36 5.08
N PRO A 204 12.78 4.67 6.13
CA PRO A 204 13.23 4.88 7.51
C PRO A 204 14.65 4.35 7.76
N GLU A 205 15.66 5.00 7.18
CA GLU A 205 17.07 4.62 7.26
C GLU A 205 17.61 4.64 8.69
N ASP A 206 17.17 5.60 9.51
CA ASP A 206 17.57 5.70 10.92
C ASP A 206 17.16 4.45 11.71
N PHE A 207 15.97 3.90 11.44
CA PHE A 207 15.55 2.63 12.03
C PHE A 207 16.44 1.45 11.58
N MET A 208 16.91 1.45 10.33
CA MET A 208 17.83 0.42 9.84
C MET A 208 19.18 0.51 10.55
N LYS A 209 19.74 1.72 10.67
CA LYS A 209 21.01 2.00 11.34
C LYS A 209 20.96 1.68 12.83
N ASP A 210 19.92 2.11 13.53
CA ASP A 210 19.89 2.10 14.98
C ASP A 210 19.32 0.81 15.56
N VAL A 211 18.56 0.05 14.76
CA VAL A 211 17.85 -1.14 15.24
C VAL A 211 18.14 -2.37 14.41
N ILE A 212 17.88 -2.36 13.10
CA ILE A 212 17.92 -3.58 12.29
C ILE A 212 19.35 -4.09 12.12
N ILE A 213 20.28 -3.22 11.74
CA ILE A 213 21.69 -3.58 11.52
C ILE A 213 22.33 -4.09 12.82
N PRO A 214 22.25 -3.38 13.97
CA PRO A 214 22.79 -3.88 15.24
C PRO A 214 22.21 -5.24 15.64
N ARG A 215 20.90 -5.44 15.52
CA ARG A 215 20.23 -6.72 15.88
C ARG A 215 20.61 -7.86 14.94
N THR A 216 20.87 -7.54 13.68
CA THR A 216 21.34 -8.53 12.71
C THR A 216 22.78 -8.92 13.00
N ASN A 217 23.63 -7.95 13.37
CA ASN A 217 25.03 -8.16 13.75
C ASN A 217 25.22 -9.05 14.97
N ASP A 218 24.25 -9.10 15.90
CA ASP A 218 24.24 -10.06 17.01
C ASP A 218 24.33 -11.54 16.54
N ASN A 219 23.97 -11.81 15.28
CA ASN A 219 23.91 -13.15 14.70
C ASN A 219 24.92 -13.37 13.55
N LEU A 220 25.79 -12.39 13.26
CA LEU A 220 26.76 -12.47 12.16
C LEU A 220 28.20 -12.58 12.68
N GLY A 221 29.04 -13.32 11.95
CA GLY A 221 30.47 -13.44 12.24
C GLY A 221 31.29 -12.20 11.84
N SER A 222 30.75 -11.38 10.93
CA SER A 222 31.31 -10.10 10.50
C SER A 222 30.22 -9.03 10.58
N PRO A 223 30.52 -7.81 11.06
CA PRO A 223 29.52 -6.74 11.14
C PRO A 223 29.02 -6.32 9.76
N LEU A 224 27.72 -6.46 9.54
CA LEU A 224 26.96 -5.81 8.48
C LEU A 224 27.03 -4.29 8.69
N MET A 225 27.41 -3.57 7.65
CA MET A 225 27.38 -2.11 7.61
C MET A 225 26.21 -1.60 6.75
N LEU A 226 25.96 -0.30 6.77
CA LEU A 226 24.83 0.28 6.05
C LEU A 226 24.98 0.14 4.53
N GLY A 227 26.16 0.36 3.98
CA GLY A 227 26.41 0.16 2.56
C GLY A 227 26.21 -1.30 2.15
N GLU A 228 26.69 -2.26 2.94
CA GLU A 228 26.45 -3.68 2.72
C GLU A 228 24.95 -4.05 2.84
N PHE A 229 24.22 -3.47 3.80
CA PHE A 229 22.76 -3.64 3.89
C PHE A 229 22.06 -3.16 2.61
N TYR A 230 22.45 -2.01 2.06
CA TYR A 230 21.92 -1.53 0.80
C TYR A 230 22.31 -2.41 -0.38
N LYS A 231 23.54 -2.96 -0.42
CA LYS A 231 23.94 -3.95 -1.43
C LYS A 231 23.03 -5.17 -1.39
N TRP A 232 22.77 -5.69 -0.20
CA TRP A 232 21.81 -6.78 0.00
C TRP A 232 20.40 -6.40 -0.44
N LEU A 233 19.91 -5.21 -0.09
CA LEU A 233 18.59 -4.73 -0.49
C LEU A 233 18.47 -4.57 -2.01
N GLY A 234 19.47 -3.98 -2.66
CA GLY A 234 19.56 -3.83 -4.12
C GLY A 234 19.55 -5.18 -4.85
N CYS A 235 20.27 -6.18 -4.34
CA CYS A 235 20.19 -7.55 -4.85
C CYS A 235 18.77 -8.11 -4.82
N ASN A 236 17.99 -7.83 -3.76
CA ASN A 236 16.59 -8.27 -3.67
C ASN A 236 15.64 -7.47 -4.57
N PHE A 237 15.98 -6.22 -4.91
CA PHE A 237 15.22 -5.42 -5.88
C PHE A 237 15.43 -5.92 -7.33
N LEU A 238 16.54 -6.63 -7.62
CA LEU A 238 16.83 -7.21 -8.94
C LEU A 238 16.52 -8.72 -9.05
N TRP A 239 16.75 -9.51 -8.00
CA TRP A 239 16.80 -10.97 -8.09
C TRP A 239 15.90 -11.70 -7.07
N ARG A 240 15.40 -12.88 -7.47
CA ARG A 240 14.59 -13.80 -6.65
C ARG A 240 15.38 -14.67 -5.67
N ALA A 241 16.37 -14.12 -4.97
CA ALA A 241 17.32 -14.92 -4.20
C ALA A 241 17.52 -14.39 -2.78
N SER A 242 16.57 -14.65 -1.91
CA SER A 242 16.87 -14.67 -0.48
C SER A 242 16.04 -15.73 0.22
N ARG A 243 16.73 -16.72 0.81
CA ARG A 243 16.10 -17.71 1.67
C ARG A 243 15.90 -17.05 3.03
N GLY A 244 14.69 -16.57 3.31
CA GLY A 244 14.33 -16.19 4.68
C GLY A 244 14.36 -17.44 5.58
N PHE A 245 15.26 -17.45 6.55
CA PHE A 245 15.22 -18.43 7.64
C PHE A 245 14.26 -17.96 8.73
N ARG A 246 13.59 -18.91 9.35
CA ARG A 246 12.58 -18.66 10.39
C ARG A 246 13.29 -18.42 11.72
N THR A 247 13.16 -17.24 12.31
CA THR A 247 13.45 -16.99 13.73
C THR A 247 12.14 -16.81 14.47
N GLY A 248 11.30 -17.85 14.47
CA GLY A 248 10.02 -17.79 15.17
C GLY A 248 10.21 -17.98 16.66
N SER A 249 10.26 -16.89 17.42
CA SER A 249 9.91 -16.93 18.83
C SER A 249 8.64 -16.10 19.00
N VAL A 250 7.51 -16.75 19.27
CA VAL A 250 6.37 -16.05 19.86
C VAL A 250 6.86 -15.46 21.17
N VAL A 251 6.77 -14.15 21.32
CA VAL A 251 7.16 -13.49 22.56
C VAL A 251 5.98 -13.58 23.52
N GLU A 252 6.02 -14.55 24.43
CA GLU A 252 5.22 -14.50 25.65
C GLU A 252 5.85 -13.47 26.59
N ARG A 253 5.20 -12.31 26.72
CA ARG A 253 5.51 -11.33 27.76
C ARG A 253 4.24 -11.09 28.55
N ASP A 254 4.35 -11.00 29.87
CA ASP A 254 3.26 -10.57 30.75
C ASP A 254 1.91 -11.30 30.54
N GLY A 255 1.93 -12.59 30.21
CA GLY A 255 0.76 -13.45 30.08
C GLY A 255 -0.09 -13.24 28.81
N TYR A 256 0.51 -12.77 27.72
CA TYR A 256 -0.13 -12.71 26.39
C TYR A 256 0.82 -13.12 25.26
N GLU A 257 0.24 -13.54 24.13
CA GLU A 257 0.95 -13.85 22.88
C GLU A 257 0.82 -12.66 21.90
N ASP A 258 1.93 -12.05 21.49
CA ASP A 258 1.96 -11.08 20.38
C ASP A 258 2.56 -11.70 19.12
N ARG A 259 1.69 -12.09 18.20
CA ARG A 259 2.09 -12.67 16.91
C ARG A 259 2.64 -11.64 15.92
N PHE A 260 2.45 -10.35 16.16
CA PHE A 260 2.90 -9.27 15.27
C PHE A 260 4.18 -8.58 15.75
N HIS A 261 4.79 -9.05 16.85
CA HIS A 261 5.95 -8.40 17.46
C HIS A 261 7.12 -8.19 16.49
N GLU A 262 7.31 -9.08 15.51
CA GLU A 262 8.38 -9.02 14.50
C GLU A 262 8.28 -7.80 13.58
N VAL A 263 7.06 -7.28 13.36
CA VAL A 263 6.80 -6.20 12.38
C VAL A 263 6.29 -4.92 13.02
N ARG A 264 5.78 -4.98 14.26
CA ARG A 264 5.14 -3.86 14.95
C ARG A 264 6.04 -2.62 15.00
N LYS A 265 7.27 -2.77 15.52
CA LYS A 265 8.23 -1.67 15.61
C LYS A 265 8.58 -1.11 14.23
N MET A 266 8.68 -1.96 13.21
CA MET A 266 9.00 -1.52 11.85
C MET A 266 7.88 -0.68 11.24
N ILE A 267 6.62 -1.06 11.46
CA ILE A 267 5.45 -0.28 11.02
C ILE A 267 5.39 1.05 11.78
N ASP A 268 5.63 1.03 13.10
CA ASP A 268 5.66 2.24 13.91
C ASP A 268 6.73 3.23 13.42
N GLU A 269 7.94 2.75 13.13
CA GLU A 269 9.03 3.62 12.65
C GLU A 269 8.82 4.09 11.21
N PHE A 270 8.20 3.28 10.34
CA PHE A 270 7.72 3.75 9.05
C PHE A 270 6.74 4.92 9.23
N ASN A 271 5.75 4.78 10.11
CA ASN A 271 4.77 5.83 10.35
C ASN A 271 5.40 7.08 11.00
N ASN A 272 6.36 6.89 11.92
CA ASN A 272 7.11 7.98 12.53
C ASN A 272 7.92 8.74 11.49
N HIS A 273 8.60 8.05 10.57
CA HIS A 273 9.38 8.68 9.49
C HIS A 273 8.53 9.68 8.71
N TYR A 274 7.37 9.26 8.19
CA TYR A 274 6.49 10.15 7.44
C TYR A 274 5.83 11.23 8.32
N ALA A 275 5.49 10.91 9.58
CA ALA A 275 4.93 11.90 10.49
C ALA A 275 5.89 13.07 10.78
N HIS A 276 7.20 12.82 10.80
CA HIS A 276 8.23 13.84 11.04
C HIS A 276 8.74 14.52 9.77
N LEU A 277 8.81 13.78 8.65
CA LEU A 277 9.50 14.25 7.45
C LEU A 277 8.56 14.68 6.32
N TYR A 278 7.28 14.35 6.39
CA TYR A 278 6.32 14.64 5.32
C TYR A 278 5.07 15.38 5.82
N HIS A 279 4.78 16.51 5.19
CA HIS A 279 3.53 17.23 5.37
C HIS A 279 2.58 16.87 4.22
N PRO A 280 1.47 16.16 4.49
CA PRO A 280 0.52 15.81 3.44
C PRO A 280 -0.29 17.02 2.95
N SER A 281 -0.70 16.94 1.67
CA SER A 281 -1.58 17.90 1.03
C SER A 281 -2.91 18.04 1.76
N TRP A 282 -3.61 19.13 1.45
CA TRP A 282 -4.91 19.48 2.02
C TRP A 282 -6.01 18.46 1.78
N LEU A 283 -5.88 17.63 0.73
CA LEU A 283 -6.79 16.56 0.35
C LEU A 283 -6.05 15.24 0.47
N ASN A 284 -6.71 14.22 1.02
CA ASN A 284 -6.16 12.89 1.28
C ASN A 284 -7.22 11.82 0.96
N CYS A 285 -6.78 10.58 0.79
CA CYS A 285 -7.60 9.40 0.56
C CYS A 285 -7.26 8.31 1.59
N LEU A 286 -8.26 7.77 2.26
CA LEU A 286 -8.19 6.60 3.14
C LEU A 286 -8.82 5.41 2.41
N ASP A 287 -8.08 4.31 2.31
CA ASP A 287 -8.51 3.08 1.62
C ASP A 287 -7.67 1.87 2.12
N GLU A 288 -8.02 0.67 1.68
CA GLU A 288 -7.34 -0.58 2.01
C GLU A 288 -6.27 -0.95 0.97
N SER A 289 -5.12 -1.40 1.47
CA SER A 289 -4.02 -1.99 0.71
C SER A 289 -3.82 -3.45 1.10
N MET A 290 -3.45 -4.29 0.13
CA MET A 290 -3.11 -5.69 0.39
C MET A 290 -1.61 -5.90 0.25
N SER A 291 -1.03 -6.66 1.18
CA SER A 291 0.26 -7.32 1.02
C SER A 291 0.03 -8.82 0.85
N SER A 292 0.47 -9.36 -0.30
CA SER A 292 0.06 -10.69 -0.71
C SER A 292 0.79 -11.81 0.00
N TRP A 293 0.02 -12.80 0.46
CA TRP A 293 0.56 -13.98 1.11
C TRP A 293 -0.34 -15.19 0.93
N LEU A 294 0.25 -16.34 0.58
CA LEU A 294 -0.48 -17.56 0.24
C LEU A 294 -0.36 -18.65 1.31
N ASN A 295 0.08 -18.29 2.52
CA ASN A 295 0.09 -19.19 3.66
C ASN A 295 -0.82 -18.64 4.76
N LYS A 296 -1.99 -19.27 4.91
CA LYS A 296 -3.05 -18.88 5.85
C LYS A 296 -2.68 -18.94 7.34
N PHE A 297 -1.51 -19.48 7.66
CA PHE A 297 -1.01 -19.54 9.04
C PHE A 297 -0.19 -18.30 9.44
N CYS A 298 -0.09 -17.27 8.59
CA CYS A 298 0.48 -16.01 9.05
C CYS A 298 -0.48 -15.29 10.01
N PRO A 299 0.05 -14.50 10.95
CA PRO A 299 -0.75 -13.62 11.80
C PRO A 299 -1.54 -12.61 10.96
N GLY A 300 -2.80 -12.37 11.31
CA GLY A 300 -3.64 -11.38 10.65
C GLY A 300 -3.96 -11.73 9.20
N PHE A 301 -3.95 -13.03 8.84
CA PHE A 301 -4.32 -13.47 7.51
C PHE A 301 -5.78 -13.14 7.20
N MET A 302 -6.00 -12.46 6.08
CA MET A 302 -7.31 -12.05 5.61
C MET A 302 -7.54 -12.47 4.16
N CYS A 303 -8.80 -12.74 3.83
CA CYS A 303 -9.27 -12.90 2.47
C CYS A 303 -10.13 -11.70 2.06
N VAL A 304 -9.74 -11.02 0.99
CA VAL A 304 -10.46 -9.89 0.38
C VAL A 304 -10.83 -10.26 -1.06
N PRO A 305 -11.97 -10.93 -1.28
CA PRO A 305 -12.28 -11.62 -2.54
C PRO A 305 -12.23 -10.75 -3.80
N ARG A 306 -12.50 -9.44 -3.68
CA ARG A 306 -12.55 -8.52 -4.82
C ARG A 306 -11.20 -7.90 -5.20
N LYS A 307 -10.15 -8.04 -4.38
CA LYS A 307 -8.83 -7.51 -4.72
C LYS A 307 -8.14 -8.48 -5.70
N PRO A 308 -7.31 -7.99 -6.65
CA PRO A 308 -6.61 -8.85 -7.62
C PRO A 308 -5.77 -9.95 -6.97
N GLN A 309 -5.25 -9.68 -5.78
CA GLN A 309 -4.57 -10.63 -4.91
C GLN A 309 -5.38 -10.75 -3.62
N PRO A 310 -6.32 -11.71 -3.53
CA PRO A 310 -7.34 -11.74 -2.50
C PRO A 310 -6.88 -12.32 -1.17
N PHE A 311 -5.63 -12.73 -1.03
CA PHE A 311 -5.12 -13.41 0.16
C PHE A 311 -3.86 -12.74 0.68
N GLY A 312 -3.81 -12.50 1.98
CA GLY A 312 -2.60 -12.06 2.66
C GLY A 312 -2.89 -11.22 3.88
N ASN A 313 -2.21 -10.10 4.01
CA ASN A 313 -2.41 -9.15 5.10
C ASN A 313 -3.00 -7.85 4.54
N GLU A 314 -4.00 -7.32 5.21
CA GLU A 314 -4.60 -6.04 4.85
C GLU A 314 -3.98 -4.90 5.66
N TYR A 315 -3.81 -3.76 5.03
CA TYR A 315 -3.43 -2.50 5.64
C TYR A 315 -4.54 -1.48 5.37
N HIS A 316 -4.95 -0.75 6.40
CA HIS A 316 -5.56 0.55 6.16
C HIS A 316 -4.43 1.52 5.81
N SER A 317 -4.61 2.31 4.75
CA SER A 317 -3.59 3.21 4.23
C SER A 317 -4.18 4.57 3.94
N ILE A 318 -3.41 5.64 4.18
CA ILE A 318 -3.78 7.00 3.82
C ILE A 318 -2.71 7.64 2.94
N ALA A 319 -3.16 8.27 1.86
CA ALA A 319 -2.32 8.92 0.86
C ALA A 319 -2.84 10.31 0.51
N ASP A 320 -1.95 11.21 0.14
CA ASP A 320 -2.30 12.42 -0.62
C ASP A 320 -1.92 12.22 -2.09
N GLY A 321 -2.26 13.14 -2.99
CA GLY A 321 -1.99 12.93 -4.42
C GLY A 321 -2.05 14.16 -5.30
N ASP A 322 -1.42 15.25 -4.86
CA ASP A 322 -1.27 16.46 -5.67
C ASP A 322 -0.92 16.14 -7.12
N ASP A 323 -1.80 16.54 -8.04
CA ASP A 323 -1.71 16.31 -9.48
C ASP A 323 -1.45 14.84 -9.88
N SER A 324 -2.17 13.92 -9.22
CA SER A 324 -2.14 12.45 -9.40
C SER A 324 -0.79 11.79 -9.11
N LYS A 325 0.03 12.43 -8.25
CA LYS A 325 1.35 11.93 -7.86
C LYS A 325 1.32 11.46 -6.41
N SER A 326 0.61 10.38 -6.16
CA SER A 326 0.22 9.97 -4.81
C SER A 326 1.40 9.63 -3.91
N ILE A 327 1.35 10.11 -2.65
CA ILE A 327 2.31 9.74 -1.60
C ILE A 327 1.53 9.09 -0.46
N MET A 328 1.82 7.82 -0.18
CA MET A 328 1.25 7.10 0.95
C MET A 328 2.10 7.37 2.19
N TRP A 329 1.52 8.03 3.18
CA TRP A 329 2.29 8.60 4.30
C TRP A 329 1.94 8.00 5.65
N HIS A 330 0.94 7.12 5.74
CA HIS A 330 0.65 6.38 6.96
C HIS A 330 -0.12 5.09 6.66
N VAL A 331 0.21 4.02 7.39
CA VAL A 331 -0.37 2.69 7.21
C VAL A 331 -0.63 2.01 8.55
N LYS A 332 -1.63 1.15 8.61
CA LYS A 332 -1.96 0.35 9.78
C LYS A 332 -2.33 -1.07 9.38
N LEU A 333 -1.52 -2.03 9.80
CA LEU A 333 -1.79 -3.46 9.61
C LEU A 333 -3.09 -3.86 10.32
N VAL A 334 -3.95 -4.59 9.62
CA VAL A 334 -5.16 -5.16 10.21
C VAL A 334 -4.80 -6.47 10.90
N GLU A 335 -4.80 -6.43 12.23
CA GLU A 335 -4.44 -7.59 13.05
C GLU A 335 -5.56 -8.63 13.19
N GLY A 336 -6.81 -8.21 12.95
CA GLY A 336 -7.97 -9.08 12.94
C GLY A 336 -8.17 -9.87 14.25
N LYS A 337 -8.56 -11.14 14.11
CA LYS A 337 -8.72 -12.08 15.23
C LYS A 337 -7.46 -12.33 16.04
N ASP A 338 -6.28 -12.13 15.44
CA ASP A 338 -4.98 -12.42 16.06
C ASP A 338 -4.49 -11.25 16.92
N ARG A 339 -5.24 -10.14 16.99
CA ARG A 339 -4.90 -8.99 17.83
C ARG A 339 -4.64 -9.45 19.29
N PRO A 340 -3.52 -9.04 19.92
CA PRO A 340 -3.14 -9.58 21.22
C PRO A 340 -4.11 -9.24 22.36
N LYS A 341 -4.50 -10.27 23.13
CA LYS A 341 -5.32 -10.18 24.34
C LYS A 341 -4.62 -10.85 25.51
N LYS A 342 -4.81 -10.31 26.72
CA LYS A 342 -4.48 -10.97 27.98
C LYS A 342 -5.43 -12.16 28.21
N ALA A 343 -5.06 -13.07 29.11
CA ALA A 343 -5.90 -14.21 29.51
C ALA A 343 -7.34 -13.83 29.91
N GLY A 344 -7.54 -12.64 30.49
CA GLY A 344 -8.86 -12.10 30.83
C GLY A 344 -9.66 -11.49 29.67
N GLY A 345 -9.21 -11.64 28.42
CA GLY A 345 -9.89 -11.11 27.22
C GLY A 345 -9.67 -9.62 26.94
N GLN A 346 -8.97 -8.90 27.82
CA GLN A 346 -8.62 -7.50 27.63
C GLN A 346 -7.53 -7.34 26.55
N TRP A 347 -7.72 -6.39 25.63
CA TRP A 347 -6.69 -6.03 24.64
C TRP A 347 -5.42 -5.53 25.31
N VAL A 348 -4.27 -6.02 24.84
CA VAL A 348 -2.95 -5.63 25.37
C VAL A 348 -2.59 -4.22 24.91
N PHE A 349 -2.67 -4.00 23.60
CA PHE A 349 -2.39 -2.70 22.98
C PHE A 349 -3.71 -1.92 22.90
N LEU A 350 -3.92 -1.08 23.91
CA LEU A 350 -5.10 -0.23 24.00
C LEU A 350 -5.05 0.87 22.96
N THR A 351 -6.19 1.14 22.33
CA THR A 351 -6.36 2.32 21.49
C THR A 351 -6.44 3.57 22.36
N GLU A 352 -5.97 4.70 21.83
CA GLU A 352 -6.19 6.04 22.42
C GLU A 352 -7.66 6.48 22.33
N PHE A 353 -8.48 5.74 21.57
CA PHE A 353 -9.89 6.04 21.31
C PHE A 353 -10.82 4.90 21.79
N PRO A 354 -10.77 4.48 23.08
CA PRO A 354 -11.42 3.25 23.56
C PRO A 354 -12.95 3.31 23.62
N ARG A 355 -13.56 4.48 23.40
CA ARG A 355 -15.01 4.70 23.52
C ARG A 355 -15.77 4.52 22.21
N TYR A 356 -15.08 4.23 21.11
CA TYR A 356 -15.67 4.26 19.77
C TYR A 356 -15.65 2.88 19.11
N GLY A 357 -16.50 2.67 18.09
CA GLY A 357 -16.53 1.43 17.32
C GLY A 357 -15.25 1.15 16.53
N LYS A 358 -15.11 -0.07 15.98
CA LYS A 358 -13.91 -0.52 15.20
C LYS A 358 -13.55 0.47 14.09
N THR A 359 -14.52 0.81 13.23
CA THR A 359 -14.31 1.73 12.09
C THR A 359 -13.99 3.15 12.55
N THR A 360 -14.76 3.72 13.49
CA THR A 360 -14.47 5.04 14.05
C THR A 360 -13.06 5.11 14.64
N THR A 361 -12.68 4.10 15.42
CA THR A 361 -11.34 4.01 16.02
C THR A 361 -10.25 4.00 14.95
N THR A 362 -10.40 3.17 13.91
CA THR A 362 -9.46 3.15 12.78
C THR A 362 -9.37 4.52 12.08
N MET A 363 -10.49 5.18 11.80
CA MET A 363 -10.48 6.51 11.18
C MET A 363 -9.71 7.53 12.03
N LEU A 364 -9.94 7.55 13.34
CA LEU A 364 -9.29 8.47 14.27
C LEU A 364 -7.78 8.20 14.43
N GLU A 365 -7.38 6.93 14.42
CA GLU A 365 -5.95 6.55 14.47
C GLU A 365 -5.24 6.93 13.18
N MET A 366 -5.80 6.57 12.02
CA MET A 366 -5.20 6.85 10.70
C MET A 366 -5.06 8.36 10.43
N MET A 367 -5.96 9.19 10.96
CA MET A 367 -5.97 10.64 10.76
C MET A 367 -5.28 11.42 11.89
N LYS A 368 -4.75 10.72 12.92
CA LYS A 368 -4.11 11.36 14.06
C LYS A 368 -3.00 12.35 13.65
N PRO A 369 -2.10 12.03 12.70
CA PRO A 369 -1.04 12.97 12.29
C PRO A 369 -1.54 14.27 11.64
N ILE A 370 -2.82 14.32 11.24
CA ILE A 370 -3.44 15.47 10.57
C ILE A 370 -4.59 16.12 11.38
N HIS A 371 -4.81 15.69 12.63
CA HIS A 371 -5.75 16.36 13.53
C HIS A 371 -5.38 17.83 13.72
N GLY A 372 -6.39 18.70 13.70
CA GLY A 372 -6.26 20.15 13.84
C GLY A 372 -5.70 20.86 12.60
N LYS A 373 -5.27 20.14 11.55
CA LYS A 373 -4.59 20.73 10.39
C LYS A 373 -5.53 21.17 9.26
N GLY A 374 -6.85 21.10 9.44
CA GLY A 374 -7.78 21.58 8.43
C GLY A 374 -8.04 20.61 7.28
N LYS A 375 -7.42 19.42 7.26
CA LYS A 375 -7.31 18.56 6.08
C LYS A 375 -8.64 17.88 5.73
N VAL A 376 -8.84 17.59 4.44
CA VAL A 376 -9.96 16.77 3.94
C VAL A 376 -9.44 15.36 3.71
N VAL A 377 -10.23 14.37 4.14
CA VAL A 377 -9.99 12.95 3.82
C VAL A 377 -11.21 12.41 3.10
N VAL A 378 -11.00 11.84 1.92
CA VAL A 378 -12.00 11.03 1.23
C VAL A 378 -11.80 9.57 1.61
N GLY A 379 -12.86 8.82 1.79
CA GLY A 379 -12.77 7.39 2.01
C GLY A 379 -13.91 6.65 1.33
N ASP A 380 -13.73 5.35 1.21
CA ASP A 380 -14.72 4.46 0.64
C ASP A 380 -16.02 4.41 1.49
N SER A 381 -16.99 3.59 1.06
CA SER A 381 -18.24 3.46 1.82
C SER A 381 -18.11 2.64 3.12
N GLY A 382 -17.08 1.79 3.24
CA GLY A 382 -16.73 1.06 4.46
C GLY A 382 -16.35 1.98 5.62
N PHE A 383 -15.75 3.14 5.33
CA PHE A 383 -15.46 4.18 6.33
C PHE A 383 -16.61 5.17 6.57
N CYS A 384 -17.77 5.01 5.92
CA CYS A 384 -18.89 5.94 6.06
C CYS A 384 -19.75 5.66 7.31
N VAL A 385 -19.14 5.81 8.50
CA VAL A 385 -19.84 5.68 9.79
C VAL A 385 -20.12 7.05 10.41
N ARG A 386 -21.37 7.30 10.83
CA ARG A 386 -21.79 8.62 11.35
C ARG A 386 -20.94 9.10 12.51
N GLU A 387 -20.67 8.21 13.48
CA GLU A 387 -19.83 8.52 14.63
C GLU A 387 -18.43 8.96 14.19
N GLY A 388 -17.78 8.19 13.32
CA GLY A 388 -16.47 8.53 12.75
C GLY A 388 -16.43 9.88 12.06
N VAL A 389 -17.37 10.15 11.16
CA VAL A 389 -17.43 11.45 10.44
C VAL A 389 -17.52 12.63 11.42
N VAL A 390 -18.42 12.54 12.40
CA VAL A 390 -18.62 13.61 13.40
C VAL A 390 -17.38 13.80 14.26
N GLU A 391 -16.74 12.71 14.68
CA GLU A 391 -15.57 12.75 15.56
C GLU A 391 -14.29 13.23 14.85
N CYS A 392 -14.13 12.91 13.56
CA CYS A 392 -13.11 13.50 12.70
C CYS A 392 -13.30 15.02 12.58
N HIS A 393 -14.54 15.47 12.33
CA HIS A 393 -14.85 16.90 12.18
C HIS A 393 -14.53 17.70 13.45
N LYS A 394 -14.87 17.15 14.63
CA LYS A 394 -14.51 17.75 15.93
C LYS A 394 -13.00 17.89 16.12
N ARG A 395 -12.22 17.00 15.51
CA ARG A 395 -10.75 16.99 15.55
C ARG A 395 -10.11 17.75 14.39
N GLY A 396 -10.88 18.54 13.65
CA GLY A 396 -10.35 19.39 12.58
C GLY A 396 -9.93 18.64 11.31
N VAL A 397 -10.55 17.47 11.05
CA VAL A 397 -10.42 16.72 9.80
C VAL A 397 -11.80 16.54 9.16
N TRP A 398 -11.96 16.98 7.92
CA TRP A 398 -13.23 16.92 7.20
C TRP A 398 -13.31 15.63 6.39
N PHE A 399 -14.19 14.72 6.78
CA PHE A 399 -14.31 13.41 6.13
C PHE A 399 -15.43 13.42 5.08
N GLN A 400 -15.17 12.78 3.93
CA GLN A 400 -16.11 12.67 2.82
C GLN A 400 -16.13 11.23 2.29
N ALA A 401 -17.31 10.62 2.22
CA ALA A 401 -17.46 9.26 1.71
C ALA A 401 -18.83 9.07 1.06
N TYR A 402 -18.96 8.02 0.25
CA TYR A 402 -20.26 7.58 -0.20
C TYR A 402 -21.02 6.86 0.92
N VAL A 403 -22.31 7.15 1.01
CA VAL A 403 -23.21 6.47 1.93
C VAL A 403 -23.69 5.17 1.30
N LYS A 404 -23.45 4.04 1.95
CA LYS A 404 -24.01 2.75 1.55
C LYS A 404 -25.52 2.69 1.85
N LYS A 405 -26.33 2.34 0.86
CA LYS A 405 -27.79 2.18 1.02
C LYS A 405 -28.11 0.85 1.71
N ARG A 406 -28.87 0.86 2.81
CA ARG A 406 -29.37 -0.36 3.46
C ARG A 406 -30.63 -0.90 2.76
N GLY A 407 -30.81 -2.22 2.77
CA GLY A 407 -31.90 -2.95 2.09
C GLY A 407 -33.33 -2.54 2.47
N THR A 408 -33.53 -1.86 3.60
CA THR A 408 -34.84 -1.37 4.07
C THR A 408 -35.21 0.04 3.58
N GLY A 409 -34.43 0.62 2.65
CA GLY A 409 -34.77 1.91 2.03
C GLY A 409 -34.60 3.14 2.93
N ARG A 410 -34.30 2.96 4.22
CA ARG A 410 -33.89 4.04 5.13
C ARG A 410 -32.37 4.12 5.15
N ALA A 411 -31.81 5.12 4.49
CA ALA A 411 -30.43 5.51 4.75
C ALA A 411 -30.34 5.97 6.22
N GLU A 412 -29.54 5.28 7.02
CA GLU A 412 -29.28 5.66 8.41
C GLU A 412 -28.30 6.85 8.44
N CYS A 413 -28.73 7.97 7.86
CA CYS A 413 -27.98 9.23 7.82
C CYS A 413 -28.78 10.39 8.44
N ARG A 414 -29.68 10.07 9.38
CA ARG A 414 -30.31 11.11 10.19
C ARG A 414 -29.23 11.79 11.05
N GLY A 415 -29.01 13.09 10.81
CA GLY A 415 -28.11 13.91 11.63
C GLY A 415 -26.62 13.84 11.27
N LEU A 416 -26.24 13.54 10.01
CA LEU A 416 -24.90 13.87 9.48
C LEU A 416 -24.84 15.37 9.12
N PRO A 417 -23.74 16.07 9.40
CA PRO A 417 -23.64 17.51 9.16
C PRO A 417 -23.47 17.85 7.66
N SER A 418 -24.43 18.59 7.13
CA SER A 418 -24.41 19.38 5.88
C SER A 418 -24.23 18.67 4.53
N ILE A 419 -25.06 19.07 3.54
CA ILE A 419 -24.80 18.93 2.10
C ILE A 419 -24.13 20.23 1.65
N CYS A 420 -22.90 20.16 1.14
CA CYS A 420 -22.24 21.31 0.51
C CYS A 420 -22.78 21.52 -0.90
N THR A 421 -23.24 22.74 -1.22
CA THR A 421 -23.77 23.11 -2.55
C THR A 421 -22.78 23.89 -3.42
N LEU A 422 -21.56 24.13 -2.93
CA LEU A 422 -20.50 24.71 -3.75
C LEU A 422 -20.20 23.82 -4.94
N MET A 423 -19.84 24.40 -6.08
CA MET A 423 -19.58 23.67 -7.32
C MET A 423 -18.09 23.75 -7.69
N THR A 424 -17.51 22.63 -8.11
CA THR A 424 -16.15 22.53 -8.65
C THR A 424 -16.18 21.94 -10.05
N TRP A 425 -15.24 22.37 -10.88
CA TRP A 425 -15.02 21.77 -12.19
C TRP A 425 -14.05 20.59 -12.09
N SER A 426 -14.38 19.50 -12.77
CA SER A 426 -13.48 18.35 -12.95
C SER A 426 -13.41 18.00 -14.43
N TRP A 427 -12.30 17.41 -14.85
CA TRP A 427 -12.07 17.01 -16.23
C TRP A 427 -12.18 15.49 -16.34
N GLY A 428 -12.79 15.00 -17.43
CA GLY A 428 -12.87 13.57 -17.74
C GLY A 428 -12.88 13.35 -19.24
N ILE A 429 -12.56 12.13 -19.66
CA ILE A 429 -12.56 11.75 -21.08
C ILE A 429 -13.90 11.12 -21.42
N ILE A 430 -14.63 11.71 -22.38
CA ILE A 430 -15.80 11.10 -23.02
C ILE A 430 -15.50 10.98 -24.51
N ASP A 431 -15.68 9.78 -25.06
CA ASP A 431 -15.50 9.48 -26.49
C ASP A 431 -14.12 9.92 -27.02
N GLY A 432 -13.07 9.74 -26.20
CA GLY A 432 -11.70 10.13 -26.55
C GLY A 432 -11.38 11.62 -26.46
N SER A 433 -12.34 12.46 -26.02
CA SER A 433 -12.17 13.90 -25.85
C SER A 433 -12.24 14.33 -24.39
N TRP A 434 -11.36 15.27 -23.98
CA TRP A 434 -11.43 15.88 -22.66
C TRP A 434 -12.65 16.81 -22.57
N LYS A 435 -13.55 16.53 -21.62
CA LYS A 435 -14.71 17.36 -21.30
C LYS A 435 -14.64 17.79 -19.83
N SER A 436 -15.08 19.01 -19.55
CA SER A 436 -15.23 19.51 -18.19
C SER A 436 -16.65 19.30 -17.68
N PHE A 437 -16.76 18.91 -16.42
CA PHE A 437 -18.02 18.67 -15.72
C PHE A 437 -18.07 19.56 -14.49
N LYS A 438 -19.24 20.11 -14.21
CA LYS A 438 -19.48 20.90 -13.01
C LYS A 438 -20.12 19.99 -11.96
N TYR A 439 -19.34 19.61 -10.95
CA TYR A 439 -19.80 18.81 -9.82
C TYR A 439 -20.04 19.69 -8.60
N MET A 440 -20.81 19.20 -7.63
CA MET A 440 -20.70 19.72 -6.26
C MET A 440 -19.30 19.45 -5.72
N GLU A 441 -18.74 20.39 -4.97
CA GLU A 441 -17.36 20.40 -4.47
C GLU A 441 -16.97 19.10 -3.76
N PRO A 442 -17.79 18.51 -2.86
CA PRO A 442 -17.47 17.22 -2.26
C PRO A 442 -17.33 16.11 -3.30
N PHE A 443 -18.17 16.11 -4.32
CA PHE A 443 -18.15 15.11 -5.37
C PHE A 443 -16.93 15.27 -6.29
N GLY A 444 -16.53 16.53 -6.57
CA GLY A 444 -15.29 16.82 -7.30
C GLY A 444 -14.03 16.40 -6.52
N ARG A 445 -13.98 16.70 -5.21
CA ARG A 445 -12.89 16.25 -4.32
C ARG A 445 -12.81 14.73 -4.26
N TYR A 446 -13.95 14.07 -4.05
CA TYR A 446 -14.05 12.61 -4.02
C TYR A 446 -13.54 12.00 -5.33
N THR A 447 -14.03 12.46 -6.47
CA THR A 447 -13.66 11.93 -7.79
C THR A 447 -12.17 12.10 -8.08
N ARG A 448 -11.58 13.20 -7.62
CA ARG A 448 -10.14 13.50 -7.75
C ARG A 448 -9.24 12.63 -6.88
N ALA A 449 -9.68 12.23 -5.69
CA ALA A 449 -8.80 11.64 -4.67
C ALA A 449 -9.05 10.17 -4.37
N LYS A 450 -10.26 9.64 -4.64
CA LYS A 450 -10.68 8.26 -4.26
C LYS A 450 -9.77 7.13 -4.75
N HIS A 451 -8.88 7.40 -5.70
CA HIS A 451 -8.03 6.40 -6.34
C HIS A 451 -6.56 6.52 -5.92
N TRP A 452 -6.19 7.42 -5.01
CA TRP A 452 -4.76 7.68 -4.74
C TRP A 452 -4.05 6.54 -4.02
N VAL A 453 -4.73 5.84 -3.11
CA VAL A 453 -4.19 4.62 -2.48
C VAL A 453 -4.09 3.51 -3.52
N ASP A 454 -5.11 3.34 -4.36
CA ASP A 454 -5.09 2.41 -5.50
C ASP A 454 -3.94 2.72 -6.48
N ASP A 455 -3.66 3.98 -6.77
CA ASP A 455 -2.56 4.40 -7.66
C ASP A 455 -1.20 3.95 -7.09
N VAL A 456 -1.00 4.12 -5.77
CA VAL A 456 0.23 3.65 -5.10
C VAL A 456 0.31 2.11 -5.15
N ASN A 457 -0.79 1.43 -4.85
CA ASN A 457 -0.87 -0.03 -4.89
C ASN A 457 -0.61 -0.59 -6.29
N ASN A 458 -1.21 0.01 -7.32
CA ASN A 458 -1.02 -0.38 -8.72
C ASN A 458 0.44 -0.20 -9.13
N ARG A 459 1.06 0.92 -8.78
CA ARG A 459 2.49 1.16 -9.08
C ARG A 459 3.41 0.19 -8.34
N ARG A 460 3.10 -0.16 -7.09
CA ARG A 460 3.86 -1.17 -6.34
C ARG A 460 3.87 -2.51 -7.08
N HIS A 461 2.76 -2.88 -7.70
CA HIS A 461 2.61 -4.17 -8.40
C HIS A 461 3.04 -4.12 -9.87
N ASP A 462 3.17 -2.93 -10.48
CA ASP A 462 3.48 -2.78 -11.91
C ASP A 462 4.99 -2.77 -12.21
N PRO A 463 5.45 -3.48 -13.26
CA PRO A 463 4.83 -4.63 -13.91
C PRO A 463 5.01 -5.93 -13.09
N ILE A 464 5.89 -5.90 -12.09
CA ILE A 464 6.21 -7.02 -11.20
C ILE A 464 6.38 -6.42 -9.80
N GLY A 465 5.62 -6.86 -8.80
CA GLY A 465 5.77 -6.37 -7.43
C GLY A 465 7.04 -6.90 -6.73
N LEU A 466 7.59 -6.14 -5.77
CA LEU A 466 8.70 -6.63 -4.92
C LEU A 466 8.35 -7.95 -4.21
N GLU A 467 7.06 -8.15 -3.89
CA GLU A 467 6.55 -9.37 -3.26
C GLU A 467 6.67 -10.62 -4.16
N GLU A 468 6.67 -10.43 -5.48
CA GLU A 468 6.82 -11.50 -6.48
C GLU A 468 8.29 -11.84 -6.72
N VAL A 469 9.15 -10.80 -6.72
CA VAL A 469 10.60 -10.95 -6.85
C VAL A 469 11.17 -11.56 -5.56
N TRP A 470 10.72 -11.14 -4.39
CA TRP A 470 11.27 -11.60 -3.12
C TRP A 470 10.58 -12.86 -2.61
N GLY A 471 11.17 -14.03 -2.88
CA GLY A 471 10.68 -15.31 -2.37
C GLY A 471 11.08 -15.52 -0.90
N THR A 472 10.14 -15.72 0.01
CA THR A 472 10.45 -15.92 1.45
C THR A 472 9.51 -16.94 2.10
N LYS A 473 9.99 -17.61 3.16
CA LYS A 473 9.18 -18.47 4.07
C LYS A 473 8.63 -17.72 5.26
N TRP A 474 9.12 -16.50 5.48
CA TRP A 474 8.91 -15.74 6.70
C TRP A 474 7.96 -14.58 6.43
N TRP A 475 6.81 -14.59 7.09
CA TRP A 475 5.74 -13.61 6.86
C TRP A 475 6.17 -12.17 7.19
N ALA A 476 7.05 -11.97 8.19
CA ALA A 476 7.57 -10.65 8.54
C ALA A 476 8.37 -10.04 7.39
N MET A 477 9.12 -10.86 6.66
CA MET A 477 9.83 -10.42 5.45
C MET A 477 8.86 -9.99 4.35
N ARG A 478 7.64 -10.54 4.30
CA ARG A 478 6.59 -10.05 3.38
C ARG A 478 6.10 -8.67 3.79
N GLN A 479 5.95 -8.39 5.09
CA GLN A 479 5.63 -7.05 5.55
C GLN A 479 6.77 -6.07 5.26
N PHE A 480 8.02 -6.50 5.44
CA PHE A 480 9.18 -5.71 5.05
C PHE A 480 9.18 -5.37 3.56
N THR A 481 8.83 -6.31 2.67
CA THR A 481 8.72 -6.02 1.23
C THR A 481 7.67 -4.96 0.92
N PHE A 482 6.51 -5.00 1.59
CA PHE A 482 5.51 -3.94 1.48
C PHE A 482 6.08 -2.59 1.93
N LEU A 483 6.75 -2.55 3.08
CA LEU A 483 7.34 -1.33 3.64
C LEU A 483 8.58 -0.82 2.88
N CYS A 484 9.23 -1.63 2.05
CA CYS A 484 10.25 -1.17 1.09
C CYS A 484 9.63 -0.62 -0.20
N SER A 485 8.54 -1.23 -0.66
CA SER A 485 7.91 -0.85 -1.92
C SER A 485 7.13 0.46 -1.85
N VAL A 486 6.58 0.83 -0.69
CA VAL A 486 5.89 2.11 -0.52
C VAL A 486 6.86 3.29 -0.65
N PRO A 487 8.02 3.32 0.04
CA PRO A 487 9.09 4.28 -0.19
C PRO A 487 9.60 4.33 -1.62
N GLU A 488 9.72 3.17 -2.29
CA GLU A 488 10.09 3.10 -3.71
C GLU A 488 9.10 3.88 -4.60
N VAL A 489 7.79 3.70 -4.39
CA VAL A 489 6.76 4.44 -5.15
C VAL A 489 6.74 5.91 -4.74
N ASN A 490 6.84 6.21 -3.45
CA ASN A 490 6.85 7.58 -2.92
C ASN A 490 8.05 8.38 -3.45
N ALA A 491 9.22 7.76 -3.59
CA ALA A 491 10.42 8.33 -4.17
C ALA A 491 10.20 8.78 -5.62
N VAL A 492 9.68 7.89 -6.47
CA VAL A 492 9.34 8.20 -7.87
C VAL A 492 8.32 9.34 -7.96
N GLN A 493 7.26 9.26 -7.16
CA GLN A 493 6.18 10.24 -7.15
C GLN A 493 6.67 11.60 -6.62
N SER A 494 7.60 11.61 -5.66
CA SER A 494 8.24 12.84 -5.17
C SER A 494 9.06 13.51 -6.26
N ARG A 495 9.88 12.75 -7.01
CA ARG A 495 10.62 13.28 -8.17
C ARG A 495 9.67 13.82 -9.25
N ALA A 496 8.56 13.12 -9.49
CA ALA A 496 7.54 13.56 -10.44
C ALA A 496 6.90 14.89 -10.00
N ARG A 497 6.64 15.07 -8.70
CA ARG A 497 6.14 16.34 -8.13
C ARG A 497 7.17 17.44 -8.31
N GLY A 498 8.44 17.17 -7.95
CA GLY A 498 9.56 18.10 -8.12
C GLY A 498 9.76 18.56 -9.57
N LYS A 499 9.71 17.63 -10.53
CA LYS A 499 9.85 17.94 -11.95
C LYS A 499 8.59 18.52 -12.60
N ASN A 500 7.46 18.52 -11.90
CA ASN A 500 6.13 18.77 -12.45
C ASN A 500 5.85 17.94 -13.74
N LYS A 501 6.22 16.65 -13.71
CA LYS A 501 6.09 15.70 -14.82
C LYS A 501 5.34 14.44 -14.37
N VAL A 502 4.92 13.62 -15.31
CA VAL A 502 4.41 12.28 -14.99
C VAL A 502 5.55 11.44 -14.41
N ALA A 503 5.23 10.63 -13.40
CA ALA A 503 6.15 9.64 -12.84
C ALA A 503 6.65 8.69 -13.93
N GLU A 504 7.94 8.42 -13.94
CA GLU A 504 8.51 7.43 -14.85
C GLU A 504 8.00 6.00 -14.55
N PRO A 505 8.21 5.04 -15.46
CA PRO A 505 7.85 3.64 -15.23
C PRO A 505 8.54 3.08 -13.99
N GLN A 506 7.78 2.39 -13.13
CA GLN A 506 8.29 1.89 -11.85
C GLN A 506 9.50 0.96 -12.03
N LEU A 507 9.47 0.07 -13.03
CA LEU A 507 10.56 -0.86 -13.31
C LEU A 507 11.87 -0.15 -13.71
N HIS A 508 11.77 1.00 -14.42
CA HIS A 508 12.95 1.77 -14.80
C HIS A 508 13.64 2.32 -13.55
N PHE A 509 12.88 3.00 -12.70
CA PHE A 509 13.37 3.52 -11.42
C PHE A 509 13.96 2.40 -10.55
N ARG A 510 13.26 1.27 -10.43
CA ARG A 510 13.73 0.14 -9.63
C ARG A 510 15.09 -0.38 -10.06
N ARG A 511 15.31 -0.54 -11.36
CA ARG A 511 16.58 -1.05 -11.91
C ARG A 511 17.73 -0.11 -11.56
N GLU A 512 17.51 1.18 -11.72
CA GLU A 512 18.53 2.18 -11.43
C GLU A 512 18.78 2.33 -9.93
N LEU A 513 17.72 2.34 -9.11
CA LEU A 513 17.81 2.28 -7.65
C LEU A 513 18.64 1.08 -7.19
N ALA A 514 18.31 -0.12 -7.69
CA ALA A 514 19.00 -1.33 -7.28
C ALA A 514 20.47 -1.34 -7.71
N ARG A 515 20.76 -0.82 -8.91
CA ARG A 515 22.13 -0.62 -9.40
C ARG A 515 22.92 0.30 -8.46
N GLN A 516 22.36 1.47 -8.13
CA GLN A 516 22.98 2.44 -7.22
C GLN A 516 23.15 1.87 -5.80
N MET A 517 22.19 1.10 -5.30
CA MET A 517 22.30 0.37 -4.04
C MET A 517 23.42 -0.68 -4.06
N ILE A 518 23.66 -1.39 -5.17
CA ILE A 518 24.73 -2.40 -5.27
C ILE A 518 26.11 -1.74 -5.41
N GLU A 519 26.19 -0.65 -6.17
CA GLU A 519 27.43 0.07 -6.45
C GLU A 519 27.78 1.11 -5.39
N ASN A 520 26.99 1.22 -4.30
CA ASN A 520 27.22 2.23 -3.28
C ASN A 520 28.58 2.06 -2.58
N THR A 521 29.17 3.21 -2.25
CA THR A 521 30.46 3.36 -1.57
C THR A 521 30.29 3.93 -0.16
N LEU A 522 29.12 3.71 0.49
CA LEU A 522 28.81 4.30 1.80
C LEU A 522 29.78 3.85 2.90
N ASP A 523 30.31 2.64 2.75
CA ASP A 523 31.22 2.03 3.71
C ASP A 523 32.71 2.21 3.32
N ASP A 524 32.98 2.84 2.17
CA ASP A 524 34.36 3.08 1.75
C ASP A 524 34.98 4.14 2.67
N PRO A 525 36.27 4.01 3.05
CA PRO A 525 36.94 5.03 3.83
C PRO A 525 36.87 6.36 3.07
N PRO A 526 36.64 7.49 3.77
CA PRO A 526 36.53 8.78 3.13
C PRO A 526 37.77 9.03 2.27
N THR A 527 37.57 9.21 0.97
CA THR A 527 38.65 9.58 0.07
C THR A 527 39.17 10.93 0.55
N PRO A 528 40.47 11.12 0.81
CA PRO A 528 40.97 12.43 1.19
C PRO A 528 40.61 13.40 0.06
N GLU A 529 39.81 14.42 0.37
CA GLU A 529 39.56 15.52 -0.55
C GLU A 529 40.92 16.09 -0.96
N VAL A 530 41.37 15.76 -2.17
CA VAL A 530 42.49 16.46 -2.77
C VAL A 530 41.96 17.85 -3.07
N ALA A 531 42.29 18.80 -2.19
CA ALA A 531 41.96 20.20 -2.38
C ALA A 531 42.20 20.56 -3.86
N PRO A 532 41.24 21.18 -4.55
CA PRO A 532 41.41 21.51 -5.96
C PRO A 532 42.71 22.29 -6.06
N VAL A 533 43.66 21.78 -6.86
CA VAL A 533 44.88 22.50 -7.18
C VAL A 533 44.41 23.79 -7.84
N GLN A 534 44.37 24.89 -7.08
CA GLN A 534 44.21 26.21 -7.63
C GLN A 534 45.34 26.35 -8.63
N ARG A 535 45.03 26.29 -9.92
CA ARG A 535 45.92 26.81 -10.94
C ARG A 535 46.03 28.28 -10.64
N GLN A 536 47.05 28.67 -9.88
CA GLN A 536 47.46 30.06 -9.83
C GLN A 536 47.72 30.47 -11.27
N LEU A 537 46.86 31.34 -11.80
CA LEU A 537 47.15 32.11 -13.00
C LEU A 537 48.50 32.77 -12.73
N ARG A 538 49.56 32.28 -13.37
CA ARG A 538 50.85 32.97 -13.38
C ARG A 538 50.61 34.28 -14.12
N THR A 539 50.39 35.36 -13.37
CA THR A 539 50.47 36.71 -13.93
C THR A 539 51.93 36.93 -14.34
N ASN A 540 52.18 37.20 -15.63
CA ASN A 540 53.50 37.56 -16.17
C ASN A 540 53.95 38.98 -15.74
N ALA A 541 53.64 39.39 -14.51
CA ALA A 541 54.09 40.65 -13.96
C ALA A 541 55.55 40.50 -13.51
N ASP A 542 56.44 41.32 -14.09
CA ASP A 542 57.85 41.36 -13.69
C ASP A 542 57.98 41.93 -12.27
N HIS A 543 58.31 41.05 -11.32
CA HIS A 543 58.55 41.44 -9.94
C HIS A 543 60.05 41.72 -9.73
N ALA A 544 60.39 42.94 -9.31
CA ALA A 544 61.77 43.32 -9.00
C ALA A 544 62.08 43.11 -7.50
N LEU A 545 63.20 42.43 -7.21
CA LEU A 545 63.73 42.31 -5.85
C LEU A 545 64.32 43.65 -5.40
N LYS A 546 63.66 44.34 -4.46
CA LYS A 546 64.17 45.58 -3.86
C LYS A 546 64.69 45.32 -2.46
N LYS A 547 65.91 45.80 -2.19
CA LYS A 547 66.51 45.76 -0.86
C LYS A 547 65.79 46.77 0.04
N ARG A 548 65.53 46.40 1.30
CA ARG A 548 64.85 47.25 2.27
C ARG A 548 65.62 48.55 2.51
N ALA A 549 64.88 49.65 2.69
CA ALA A 549 65.49 50.90 3.13
C ALA A 549 65.87 50.80 4.62
N ALA A 550 66.87 51.59 5.03
CA ALA A 550 67.13 51.78 6.46
C ALA A 550 65.86 52.35 7.11
N PHE A 551 65.46 51.84 8.28
CA PHE A 551 64.27 52.24 9.06
C PHE A 551 62.91 51.64 8.66
N GLU A 552 62.84 50.62 7.78
CA GLU A 552 61.58 49.89 7.48
C GLU A 552 61.22 48.77 8.50
N GLY A 553 61.79 48.81 9.71
CA GLY A 553 61.41 47.92 10.80
C GLY A 553 60.07 48.29 11.40
N GLU A 554 59.52 47.44 12.27
CA GLU A 554 58.39 47.84 13.10
C GLU A 554 58.86 48.93 14.10
N TRP A 555 58.08 50.00 14.27
CA TRP A 555 58.40 51.04 15.23
C TRP A 555 58.18 50.53 16.65
N ASP A 556 59.23 50.54 17.47
CA ASP A 556 59.13 50.20 18.89
C ASP A 556 58.81 51.47 19.69
N LEU A 557 57.57 51.56 20.17
CA LEU A 557 57.07 52.74 20.89
C LEU A 557 57.79 52.96 22.23
N ASP A 558 58.17 51.89 22.93
CA ASP A 558 58.81 51.97 24.24
C ASP A 558 60.27 52.42 24.14
N ARG A 559 60.96 51.96 23.09
CA ARG A 559 62.37 52.31 22.85
C ARG A 559 62.55 53.50 21.92
N ARG A 560 61.46 54.08 21.41
CA ARG A 560 61.39 55.19 20.45
C ARG A 560 62.38 55.04 19.28
N LYS A 561 62.51 53.83 18.74
CA LYS A 561 63.36 53.53 17.58
C LYS A 561 62.79 52.37 16.78
N PHE A 562 63.08 52.34 15.48
CA PHE A 562 62.73 51.19 14.64
C PHE A 562 63.49 49.93 15.08
N LYS A 563 62.79 48.80 15.19
CA LYS A 563 63.41 47.51 15.52
C LYS A 563 64.41 47.12 14.43
N LYS A 564 65.57 46.61 14.84
CA LYS A 564 66.61 46.16 13.92
C LYS A 564 66.14 44.87 13.24
N VAL A 565 65.91 44.91 11.93
CA VAL A 565 65.48 43.75 11.16
C VAL A 565 66.69 43.06 10.53
N THR A 566 66.75 41.73 10.62
CA THR A 566 67.86 40.92 10.11
C THR A 566 67.69 40.52 8.64
N THR A 567 66.50 40.71 8.07
CA THR A 567 66.21 40.38 6.67
C THR A 567 66.47 41.56 5.74
N ASN A 568 67.21 41.29 4.66
CA ASN A 568 67.56 42.30 3.66
C ASN A 568 66.40 42.69 2.73
N TYR A 569 65.32 41.90 2.69
CA TYR A 569 64.22 42.01 1.74
C TYR A 569 62.87 41.86 2.46
N ILE A 570 61.83 42.52 1.96
CA ILE A 570 60.44 42.39 2.43
C ILE A 570 59.53 42.12 1.23
N ARG A 571 58.54 41.24 1.43
CA ARG A 571 57.52 40.96 0.41
C ARG A 571 56.45 42.04 0.49
N LEU A 572 56.47 42.97 -0.46
CA LEU A 572 55.42 43.98 -0.62
C LEU A 572 54.36 43.47 -1.60
N LYS A 573 53.09 43.79 -1.36
CA LYS A 573 52.02 43.46 -2.31
C LYS A 573 52.17 44.38 -3.53
N CYS A 574 52.29 43.79 -4.71
CA CYS A 574 52.22 44.54 -5.97
C CYS A 574 50.81 45.10 -6.13
N ARG A 575 50.69 46.37 -6.53
CA ARG A 575 49.40 47.05 -6.70
C ARG A 575 48.51 46.36 -7.75
N GLU A 576 49.11 45.74 -8.77
CA GLU A 576 48.40 45.03 -9.84
C GLU A 576 47.99 43.60 -9.44
N CYS A 577 48.67 42.98 -8.47
CA CYS A 577 48.32 41.64 -7.98
C CYS A 577 47.39 41.68 -6.75
N ALA A 578 46.92 42.86 -6.36
CA ALA A 578 46.13 43.05 -5.14
C ALA A 578 44.61 42.95 -5.36
N SER A 579 44.13 42.80 -6.60
CA SER A 579 42.69 42.90 -6.94
C SER A 579 41.90 41.59 -6.95
N ASP A 580 42.50 40.41 -6.75
CA ASP A 580 41.75 39.15 -6.74
C ASP A 580 41.53 38.63 -5.32
N GLY A 581 40.62 39.29 -4.59
CA GLY A 581 40.20 38.84 -3.27
C GLY A 581 39.08 39.69 -2.66
N ALA A 582 37.87 39.57 -3.20
CA ALA A 582 36.61 39.78 -2.49
C ALA A 582 35.70 38.58 -2.77
#